data_AF-A0A957ZC03-F1
#
_entry.id   AF-A0A957ZC03-F1
#
_cell.length_a   1.000
_cell.length_b   1.000
_cell.length_c   1.000
_cell.angle_alpha   90.00
_cell.angle_beta   90.00
_cell.angle_gamma   90.00
#
_symmetry.space_group_name_H-M   'P 1'
#
loop_
_entity.id
_entity.type
_entity.pdbx_description
1 polymer ?
#
loop_
_entity_poly.entity_id
_entity_poly.type
_entity_poly.pdbx_seq_one_letter_code
_entity_poly.pdbx_strand_id
1 'polypeptide(L)'
;IFERETGDPLNCLADITWTFFCGTTTPPKVAQVFNVVAAARDAAVSFIQQRLDTGQPVYGYEVDEHSRNVIKEAGYGQYIMHRTGHSLGTSVHHNGVNIDNLET
;
A
#
# COMPACT_ATOMS: atom_id res chain seq x y z
N ILE A 1 9.89 11.02 -3.46
CA ILE A 1 9.86 12.48 -3.71
C ILE A 1 8.42 12.88 -3.45
N PHE A 2 8.15 13.74 -2.48
CA PHE A 2 6.80 14.20 -2.19
C PHE A 2 6.53 15.42 -3.05
N GLU A 3 5.49 15.36 -3.88
CA GLU A 3 5.15 16.43 -4.82
C GLU A 3 3.68 16.81 -4.64
N ARG A 4 3.34 18.05 -4.98
CA ARG A 4 1.95 18.51 -5.11
C ARG A 4 1.86 19.54 -6.22
N GLU A 5 0.69 19.68 -6.80
CA GLU A 5 0.43 20.76 -7.73
C GLU A 5 0.67 22.12 -7.05
N THR A 6 1.43 23.00 -7.71
CA THR A 6 1.72 24.35 -7.21
C THR A 6 0.55 25.28 -7.49
N GLY A 7 0.12 26.07 -6.50
CA GLY A 7 -0.92 27.09 -6.68
C GLY A 7 -1.83 27.24 -5.47
N ASP A 8 -2.04 26.15 -4.72
CA ASP A 8 -2.81 26.15 -3.48
C ASP A 8 -2.02 25.42 -2.37
N PRO A 9 -1.74 26.06 -1.22
CA PRO A 9 -1.08 25.41 -0.09
C PRO A 9 -1.92 24.28 0.54
N LEU A 10 -3.20 24.15 0.19
CA LEU A 10 -4.09 23.09 0.62
C LEU A 10 -4.10 21.87 -0.31
N ASN A 11 -3.39 21.92 -1.43
CA ASN A 11 -3.26 20.77 -2.32
C ASN A 11 -2.65 19.58 -1.60
N CYS A 12 -3.25 18.41 -1.85
CA CYS A 12 -2.80 17.13 -1.31
C CYS A 12 -1.42 16.76 -1.88
N LEU A 13 -0.56 16.22 -1.02
CA LEU A 13 0.71 15.63 -1.43
C LEU A 13 0.49 14.28 -2.09
N ALA A 14 1.33 13.95 -3.06
CA ALA A 14 1.49 12.62 -3.61
C ALA A 14 2.71 11.93 -2.98
N ASP A 15 2.56 10.64 -2.70
CA ASP A 15 3.65 9.75 -2.30
C ASP A 15 3.64 8.51 -3.20
N ILE A 16 4.82 8.12 -3.67
CA ILE A 16 4.97 6.98 -4.56
C ILE A 16 6.31 6.30 -4.33
N THR A 17 6.27 4.96 -4.30
CA THR A 17 7.45 4.11 -4.17
C THR A 17 7.51 3.15 -5.36
N TRP A 18 8.69 3.06 -5.98
CA TRP A 18 8.98 2.13 -7.06
C TRP A 18 10.14 1.23 -6.67
N THR A 19 10.14 -0.01 -7.18
CA THR A 19 11.26 -0.95 -7.01
C THR A 19 11.71 -1.43 -8.38
N PHE A 20 13.01 -1.40 -8.63
CA PHE A 20 13.63 -1.85 -9.87
C PHE A 20 14.84 -2.73 -9.58
N PHE A 21 15.13 -3.66 -10.50
CA PHE A 21 16.37 -4.41 -10.53
C PHE A 21 17.26 -3.87 -11.65
N CYS A 22 18.52 -3.52 -11.35
CA CYS A 22 19.48 -3.06 -12.34
C CYS A 22 20.43 -4.20 -12.73
N GLY A 23 20.21 -4.78 -13.90
CA GLY A 23 21.02 -5.86 -14.46
C GLY A 23 20.39 -6.43 -15.72
N THR A 24 21.06 -7.38 -16.38
CA THR A 24 20.59 -7.97 -17.64
C THR A 24 19.57 -9.09 -17.46
N THR A 25 19.51 -9.70 -16.27
CA THR A 25 18.55 -10.75 -15.93
C THR A 25 18.19 -10.68 -14.46
N THR A 26 16.91 -10.56 -14.15
CA THR A 26 16.44 -10.52 -12.76
C THR A 26 16.61 -11.88 -12.08
N PRO A 27 17.26 -11.96 -10.91
CA PRO A 27 17.34 -13.20 -10.14
C PRO A 27 15.94 -13.73 -9.81
N PRO A 28 15.67 -15.05 -9.92
CA PRO A 28 14.34 -15.61 -9.68
C PRO A 28 13.74 -15.24 -8.33
N LYS A 29 14.56 -15.20 -7.27
CA LYS A 29 14.10 -14.84 -5.93
C LYS A 29 13.65 -13.37 -5.83
N VAL A 30 14.33 -12.46 -6.52
CA VAL A 30 13.97 -11.03 -6.55
C VAL A 30 12.63 -10.86 -7.26
N ALA A 31 12.47 -11.49 -8.43
CA ALA A 31 11.20 -11.49 -9.16
C ALA A 31 10.05 -12.10 -8.34
N GLN A 32 10.32 -13.22 -7.64
CA GLN A 32 9.33 -13.86 -6.77
C GLN A 32 8.86 -12.91 -5.65
N VAL A 33 9.79 -12.27 -4.93
CA VAL A 33 9.43 -11.35 -3.84
C VAL A 33 8.68 -10.14 -4.37
N PHE A 34 9.14 -9.55 -5.48
CA PHE A 34 8.46 -8.43 -6.12
C PHE A 34 7.01 -8.78 -6.50
N ASN A 35 6.78 -9.96 -7.08
CA ASN A 35 5.45 -10.41 -7.47
C ASN A 35 4.52 -10.57 -6.25
N VAL A 36 5.03 -11.05 -5.12
CA VAL A 36 4.25 -11.13 -3.87
C VAL A 36 3.86 -9.73 -3.37
N VAL A 37 4.78 -8.78 -3.37
CA VAL A 37 4.49 -7.40 -2.94
C VAL A 37 3.50 -6.72 -3.90
N ALA A 38 3.65 -6.91 -5.21
CA ALA A 38 2.71 -6.40 -6.20
C ALA A 38 1.30 -6.99 -6.02
N ALA A 39 1.20 -8.32 -5.82
CA ALA A 39 -0.08 -8.99 -5.56
C ALA A 39 -0.74 -8.49 -4.27
N ALA A 40 0.03 -8.23 -3.21
CA ALA A 40 -0.49 -7.68 -1.96
C ALA A 40 -1.09 -6.28 -2.14
N ARG A 41 -0.39 -5.40 -2.88
CA ARG A 41 -0.92 -4.08 -3.28
C ARG A 41 -2.22 -4.23 -4.07
N ASP A 42 -2.22 -5.12 -5.07
CA ASP A 42 -3.37 -5.29 -5.97
C ASP A 42 -4.57 -5.86 -5.23
N ALA A 43 -4.37 -6.74 -4.23
CA ALA A 43 -5.44 -7.23 -3.37
C ALA A 43 -6.07 -6.10 -2.54
N ALA A 44 -5.27 -5.23 -1.93
CA ALA A 44 -5.76 -4.06 -1.19
C ALA A 44 -6.55 -3.08 -2.09
N VAL A 45 -6.01 -2.76 -3.26
CA VAL A 45 -6.68 -1.88 -4.24
C VAL A 45 -7.99 -2.49 -4.73
N SER A 46 -7.97 -3.78 -5.06
CA SER A 46 -9.17 -4.49 -5.54
C SER A 46 -10.27 -4.54 -4.49
N PHE A 47 -9.92 -4.78 -3.22
CA PHE A 47 -10.86 -4.72 -2.11
C PHE A 47 -11.48 -3.32 -1.98
N ILE A 48 -10.65 -2.27 -1.96
CA ILE A 48 -11.14 -0.88 -1.88
C ILE A 48 -12.10 -0.59 -3.03
N GLN A 49 -11.71 -0.91 -4.27
CA GLN A 49 -12.54 -0.66 -5.45
C GLN A 49 -13.89 -1.38 -5.36
N GLN A 50 -13.89 -2.67 -5.00
CA GLN A 50 -15.11 -3.45 -4.87
C GLN A 50 -16.08 -2.86 -3.82
N ARG A 51 -15.56 -2.40 -2.67
CA ARG A 51 -16.38 -1.79 -1.62
C ARG A 51 -16.96 -0.45 -2.08
N LEU A 52 -16.15 0.37 -2.73
CA LEU A 52 -16.61 1.65 -3.29
C LEU A 52 -17.69 1.44 -4.37
N ASP A 53 -17.49 0.51 -5.29
CA ASP A 53 -18.43 0.19 -6.37
C ASP A 53 -19.78 -0.30 -5.84
N THR A 54 -19.79 -0.94 -4.67
CA THR A 54 -20.98 -1.47 -4.02
C THR A 54 -21.55 -0.53 -2.94
N GLY A 55 -20.99 0.68 -2.79
CA GLY A 55 -21.43 1.67 -1.81
C GLY A 55 -21.23 1.22 -0.35
N GLN A 56 -20.33 0.28 -0.11
CA GLN A 56 -20.04 -0.25 1.22
C GLN A 56 -18.89 0.52 1.88
N PRO A 57 -18.87 0.63 3.22
CA PRO A 57 -17.77 1.26 3.93
C PRO A 57 -16.46 0.48 3.74
N VAL A 58 -15.35 1.20 3.79
CA VAL A 58 -13.98 0.64 3.78
C VAL A 58 -13.34 0.98 5.11
N TYR A 59 -12.92 -0.04 5.86
CA TYR A 59 -12.16 0.16 7.10
C TYR A 59 -10.67 -0.12 6.87
N GLY A 60 -9.79 0.69 7.47
CA GLY A 60 -8.34 0.59 7.27
C GLY A 60 -7.75 -0.78 7.63
N TYR A 61 -8.29 -1.42 8.67
CA TYR A 61 -7.85 -2.76 9.10
C TYR A 61 -8.20 -3.86 8.10
N GLU A 62 -9.33 -3.75 7.38
CA GLU A 62 -9.70 -4.72 6.35
C GLU A 62 -8.74 -4.62 5.16
N VAL A 63 -8.43 -3.39 4.74
CA VAL A 63 -7.48 -3.13 3.65
C VAL A 63 -6.09 -3.66 4.02
N ASP A 64 -5.62 -3.42 5.25
CA ASP A 64 -4.35 -3.95 5.75
C ASP A 64 -4.35 -5.49 5.81
N GLU A 65 -5.46 -6.09 6.24
CA GLU A 65 -5.62 -7.54 6.27
C GLU A 65 -5.53 -8.17 4.88
N HIS A 66 -6.23 -7.61 3.88
CA HIS A 66 -6.17 -8.07 2.50
C HIS A 66 -4.75 -7.99 1.90
N SER A 67 -3.99 -6.94 2.20
CA SER A 67 -2.58 -6.83 1.80
C SER A 67 -1.69 -7.84 2.52
N ARG A 68 -1.75 -7.87 3.86
CA ARG A 68 -0.86 -8.71 4.68
C ARG A 68 -1.08 -10.19 4.46
N ASN A 69 -2.32 -10.63 4.25
CA ASN A 69 -2.62 -12.05 4.10
C ASN A 69 -1.92 -12.63 2.86
N VAL A 70 -1.88 -11.90 1.74
CA VAL A 70 -1.12 -12.31 0.55
C VAL A 70 0.37 -12.54 0.88
N ILE A 71 0.98 -11.63 1.64
CA ILE A 71 2.41 -11.73 2.01
C ILE A 71 2.64 -12.87 3.02
N LYS A 72 1.73 -13.05 3.98
CA LYS A 72 1.78 -14.13 4.98
C LYS A 72 1.63 -15.50 4.33
N GLU A 73 0.66 -15.68 3.46
CA GLU A 73 0.41 -16.93 2.72
C GLU A 73 1.59 -17.31 1.82
N ALA A 74 2.29 -16.31 1.28
CA ALA A 74 3.53 -16.52 0.54
C ALA A 74 4.76 -16.86 1.42
N GLY A 75 4.60 -16.93 2.75
CA GLY A 75 5.64 -17.29 3.71
C GLY A 75 6.54 -16.13 4.16
N TYR A 76 6.21 -14.88 3.80
CA TYR A 76 7.03 -13.70 4.09
C TYR A 76 6.48 -12.84 5.24
N GLY A 77 5.46 -13.31 5.97
CA GLY A 77 4.77 -12.52 7.01
C GLY A 77 5.70 -11.94 8.09
N GLN A 78 6.77 -12.65 8.46
CA GLN A 78 7.76 -12.19 9.44
C GLN A 78 8.59 -10.97 8.99
N TYR A 79 8.57 -10.63 7.70
CA TYR A 79 9.32 -9.52 7.12
C TYR A 79 8.48 -8.23 6.98
N ILE A 80 7.20 -8.25 7.39
CA ILE A 80 6.34 -7.06 7.35
C ILE A 80 6.53 -6.27 8.64
N MET A 81 7.26 -5.16 8.57
CA MET A 81 7.71 -4.38 9.73
C MET A 81 6.95 -3.06 9.94
N HIS A 82 5.97 -2.76 9.09
CA HIS A 82 5.24 -1.49 9.08
C HIS A 82 3.77 -1.70 8.72
N ARG A 83 2.95 -0.65 8.89
CA ARG A 83 1.56 -0.56 8.39
C ARG A 83 1.49 -0.64 6.86
N THR A 84 0.35 -1.03 6.28
CA THR A 84 0.20 -1.08 4.82
C THR A 84 0.21 0.31 4.19
N GLY A 85 -0.31 1.32 4.88
CA GLY A 85 -0.34 2.69 4.35
C GLY A 85 -0.83 3.73 5.36
N HIS A 86 -0.81 4.99 4.94
CA HIS A 86 -1.26 6.14 5.72
C HIS A 86 -2.04 7.11 4.82
N SER A 87 -2.78 8.02 5.44
CA SER A 87 -3.47 9.07 4.71
C SER A 87 -2.49 10.16 4.23
N LEU A 88 -2.81 10.73 3.07
CA LEU A 88 -2.15 11.91 2.50
C LEU A 88 -3.10 13.12 2.60
N GLY A 89 -2.53 14.30 2.77
CA GLY A 89 -3.23 15.57 2.80
C GLY A 89 -2.23 16.69 2.52
N THR A 90 -2.37 17.82 3.22
CA THR A 90 -1.33 18.87 3.22
C THR A 90 -0.03 18.44 3.91
N SER A 91 -0.05 17.29 4.60
CA SER A 91 1.09 16.59 5.20
C SER A 91 1.19 15.17 4.67
N VAL A 92 2.42 14.61 4.68
CA VAL A 92 2.68 13.23 4.21
C VAL A 92 2.03 12.18 5.09
N HIS A 93 1.90 12.44 6.39
CA HIS A 93 1.07 11.65 7.31
C HIS A 93 -0.04 12.57 7.79
N HIS A 94 -1.23 12.44 7.22
CA HIS A 94 -2.37 13.28 7.57
C HIS A 94 -3.24 12.65 8.67
N ASN A 95 -4.28 13.36 9.10
CA ASN A 95 -5.18 12.91 10.17
C ASN A 95 -6.33 12.02 9.66
N GLY A 96 -6.24 11.50 8.43
CA GLY A 96 -7.18 10.53 7.88
C GLY A 96 -6.85 9.10 8.33
N VAL A 97 -7.67 8.15 7.85
CA VAL A 97 -7.55 6.72 8.16
C VAL A 97 -6.14 6.19 7.82
N ASN A 98 -5.52 5.51 8.77
CA ASN A 98 -4.35 4.67 8.51
C ASN A 98 -4.79 3.28 8.04
N ILE A 99 -3.99 2.68 7.18
CA ILE A 99 -4.22 1.33 6.68
C ILE A 99 -3.39 0.38 7.54
N ASP A 100 -3.91 0.02 8.71
CA ASP A 100 -3.32 -0.94 9.64
C ASP A 100 -4.37 -1.76 10.40
N ASN A 101 -3.96 -2.94 10.85
CA ASN A 101 -4.67 -3.84 11.76
C ASN A 101 -3.78 -4.21 12.97
N LEU A 102 -3.01 -3.24 13.48
CA LEU A 102 -2.04 -3.44 14.57
C LEU A 102 -2.41 -2.70 15.86
N GLU A 103 -3.34 -1.74 15.80
CA GLU A 103 -3.75 -0.89 16.93
C GLU A 103 -5.10 -1.33 17.56
N THR A 104 -5.42 -2.63 17.49
CA THR A 104 -6.69 -3.20 18.00
C THR A 104 -6.77 -3.27 19.52
#